data_AF-A0A3M7KUF8-F1
#
_entry.id   AF-A0A3M7KUF8-F1
#
_cell.length_a   1.000
_cell.length_b   1.000
_cell.length_c   1.000
_cell.angle_alpha   90.00
_cell.angle_beta   90.00
_cell.angle_gamma   90.00
#
_symmetry.space_group_name_H-M   'P 1'
#
loop_
_entity.id
_entity.type
_entity.pdbx_description
1 polymer ?
#
loop_
_entity_poly.entity_id
_entity_poly.type
_entity_poly.pdbx_seq_one_letter_code
_entity_poly.pdbx_strand_id
1 'polypeptide(L)'
;MRAGTESQQDADLEETLAREIKSFQQRASSQQKLGQAGPSRFQASEASEESSSGFLATLEKGLVFCVFFVLFALAWLGAGLASVAILHSSAILDLWYILWPLVFQPALGVLMLGALTVGAAKWVTSQGAKKQS
;
A
#
# COMPACT_ATOMS: atom_id res chain seq x y z
N MET A 1 52.20 -4.66 -43.28
CA MET A 1 52.44 -4.19 -41.90
C MET A 1 51.25 -3.36 -41.38
N ARG A 2 50.02 -3.93 -41.28
CA ARG A 2 48.80 -3.18 -40.89
C ARG A 2 47.87 -3.93 -39.92
N ALA A 3 48.29 -5.07 -39.35
CA ALA A 3 47.47 -5.88 -38.44
C ALA A 3 47.66 -5.53 -36.95
N GLY A 4 48.58 -4.61 -36.60
CA GLY A 4 48.91 -4.31 -35.20
C GLY A 4 48.03 -3.24 -34.53
N THR A 5 47.28 -2.45 -35.30
CA THR A 5 46.52 -1.29 -34.78
C THR A 5 45.09 -1.62 -34.37
N GLU A 6 44.54 -2.73 -34.87
CA GLU A 6 43.17 -3.19 -34.53
C GLU A 6 43.18 -3.88 -33.15
N SER A 7 44.11 -4.81 -32.92
CA SER A 7 44.23 -5.50 -31.63
C SER A 7 44.51 -4.57 -30.45
N GLN A 8 45.14 -3.42 -30.69
CA GLN A 8 45.39 -2.43 -29.65
C GLN A 8 44.13 -1.60 -29.35
N GLN A 9 43.34 -1.26 -30.37
CA GLN A 9 42.04 -0.62 -30.18
C GLN A 9 41.06 -1.53 -29.45
N ASP A 10 41.03 -2.82 -29.77
CA ASP A 10 40.18 -3.80 -29.08
C ASP A 10 40.55 -3.91 -27.59
N ALA A 11 41.85 -3.94 -27.27
CA ALA A 11 42.33 -3.96 -25.89
C ALA A 11 41.96 -2.69 -25.10
N ASP A 12 42.07 -1.50 -25.73
CA ASP A 12 41.65 -0.23 -25.14
C ASP A 12 40.12 -0.15 -24.94
N LEU A 13 39.34 -0.72 -25.87
CA LEU A 13 37.88 -0.79 -25.79
C LEU A 13 37.42 -1.73 -24.66
N GLU A 14 38.04 -2.89 -24.51
CA GLU A 14 37.76 -3.82 -23.40
C GLU A 14 38.10 -3.20 -22.04
N GLU A 15 39.21 -2.49 -21.92
CA GLU A 15 39.56 -1.79 -20.68
C GLU A 15 38.52 -0.69 -20.34
N THR A 16 38.07 0.04 -21.35
CA THR A 16 37.06 1.09 -21.20
C THR A 16 35.70 0.50 -20.79
N LEU A 17 35.27 -0.58 -21.44
CA LEU A 17 34.01 -1.28 -21.12
C LEU A 17 34.06 -1.91 -19.72
N ALA A 18 35.18 -2.55 -19.36
CA ALA A 18 35.37 -3.11 -18.02
C ALA A 18 35.33 -2.01 -16.95
N ARG A 19 35.93 -0.85 -17.23
CA ARG A 19 35.91 0.33 -16.36
C ARG A 19 34.50 0.90 -16.22
N GLU A 20 33.73 0.97 -17.29
CA GLU A 20 32.34 1.45 -17.26
C GLU A 20 31.41 0.49 -16.52
N ILE A 21 31.45 -0.82 -16.76
CA ILE A 21 30.61 -1.82 -16.08
C ILE A 21 30.83 -1.78 -14.56
N LYS A 22 32.10 -1.68 -14.13
CA LYS A 22 32.46 -1.56 -12.71
C LYS A 22 31.92 -0.26 -12.11
N SER A 23 31.97 0.85 -12.85
CA SER A 23 31.40 2.13 -12.43
C SER A 23 29.88 2.11 -12.35
N PHE A 24 29.21 1.37 -13.24
CA PHE A 24 27.76 1.18 -13.24
C PHE A 24 27.32 0.30 -12.07
N GLN A 25 28.04 -0.78 -11.77
CA GLN A 25 27.77 -1.60 -10.58
C GLN A 25 27.94 -0.77 -9.31
N GLN A 26 29.02 0.01 -9.23
CA GLN A 26 29.29 0.88 -8.08
C GLN A 26 28.21 1.96 -7.94
N ARG A 27 27.77 2.58 -9.05
CA ARG A 27 26.64 3.52 -9.08
C ARG A 27 25.31 2.88 -8.76
N ALA A 28 25.05 1.64 -9.16
CA ALA A 28 23.85 0.89 -8.81
C ALA A 28 23.81 0.57 -7.31
N SER A 29 24.94 0.13 -6.74
CA SER A 29 25.06 -0.07 -5.28
C SER A 29 25.05 1.25 -4.50
N SER A 30 25.58 2.33 -5.07
CA SER A 30 25.52 3.68 -4.48
C SER A 30 24.11 4.27 -4.56
N GLN A 31 23.37 4.04 -5.64
CA GLN A 31 21.96 4.39 -5.78
C GLN A 31 21.10 3.57 -4.81
N GLN A 32 21.45 2.32 -4.54
CA GLN A 32 20.78 1.54 -3.49
C GLN A 32 21.09 2.08 -2.08
N LYS A 33 22.30 2.61 -1.86
CA LYS A 33 22.73 3.20 -0.57
C LYS A 33 22.26 4.65 -0.37
N LEU A 34 22.08 5.44 -1.44
CA LEU A 34 21.52 6.80 -1.41
C LEU A 34 19.99 6.80 -1.56
N GLY A 35 19.40 5.77 -2.18
CA GLY A 35 17.95 5.52 -2.13
C GLY A 35 17.45 5.08 -0.75
N GLN A 36 18.37 4.73 0.15
CA GLN A 36 18.12 4.53 1.57
C GLN A 36 18.34 5.81 2.41
N ALA A 37 18.73 6.92 1.77
CA ALA A 37 18.81 8.25 2.38
C ALA A 37 17.70 9.21 1.87
N GLY A 38 16.54 8.66 1.47
CA GLY A 38 15.28 9.41 1.23
C GLY A 38 14.47 8.79 0.09
N PRO A 39 13.30 8.20 0.39
CA PRO A 39 12.16 8.96 0.93
C PRO A 39 11.60 8.37 2.23
N SER A 40 12.44 8.17 3.25
CA SER A 40 11.94 8.03 4.62
C SER A 40 11.40 9.34 5.20
N ARG A 41 11.36 10.45 4.44
CA ARG A 41 10.76 11.72 4.91
C ARG A 41 9.23 11.70 4.93
N PHE A 42 8.59 10.82 4.16
CA PHE A 42 7.16 10.54 4.31
C PHE A 42 6.88 9.54 5.44
N GLN A 43 7.91 8.80 5.89
CA GLN A 43 7.84 7.82 6.98
C GLN A 43 8.38 8.38 8.31
N ALA A 44 9.06 9.54 8.30
CA ALA A 44 9.52 10.23 9.51
C ALA A 44 8.45 11.15 10.11
N SER A 45 7.31 11.35 9.44
CA SER A 45 6.12 11.89 10.11
C SER A 45 5.33 10.80 10.86
N GLU A 46 5.62 9.52 10.54
CA GLU A 46 5.27 8.35 11.35
C GLU A 46 6.32 8.09 12.45
N ALA A 47 7.21 9.04 12.78
CA ALA A 47 8.02 8.97 14.01
C ALA A 47 7.20 9.29 15.29
N SER A 48 5.88 9.50 15.14
CA SER A 48 4.93 9.45 16.25
C SER A 48 4.18 8.10 16.33
N GLU A 49 4.56 7.13 15.50
CA GLU A 49 4.05 5.76 15.44
C GLU A 49 4.93 4.75 16.21
N GLU A 50 5.55 5.17 17.32
CA GLU A 50 6.23 4.24 18.25
C GLU A 50 5.22 3.32 19.00
N SER A 51 3.92 3.43 18.68
CA SER A 51 2.82 2.59 19.15
C SER A 51 2.04 1.92 18.00
N SER A 52 2.65 1.73 16.83
CA SER A 52 1.89 1.34 15.63
C SER A 52 2.29 0.02 14.99
N SER A 53 3.37 -0.64 15.42
CA SER A 53 3.62 -2.03 15.02
C SER A 53 2.52 -2.98 15.52
N GLY A 54 1.95 -2.71 16.69
CA GLY A 54 0.78 -3.43 17.21
C GLY A 54 -0.54 -2.94 16.61
N PHE A 55 -0.66 -1.64 16.34
CA PHE A 55 -1.89 -1.05 15.82
C PHE A 55 -2.10 -1.37 14.34
N LEU A 56 -1.08 -1.27 13.48
CA LEU A 56 -1.19 -1.64 12.06
C LEU A 56 -1.49 -3.13 11.89
N ALA A 57 -0.85 -4.01 12.67
CA ALA A 57 -1.18 -5.44 12.68
C ALA A 57 -2.60 -5.72 13.19
N THR A 58 -3.08 -4.94 14.16
CA THR A 58 -4.47 -5.03 14.67
C THR A 58 -5.47 -4.44 13.68
N LEU A 59 -5.11 -3.41 12.93
CA LEU A 59 -5.92 -2.81 11.88
C LEU A 59 -6.02 -3.75 10.68
N GLU A 60 -4.92 -4.37 10.23
CA GLU A 60 -4.95 -5.36 9.13
C GLU A 60 -5.85 -6.53 9.49
N LYS A 61 -5.73 -7.04 10.73
CA LYS A 61 -6.59 -8.09 11.29
C LYS A 61 -8.04 -7.61 11.42
N GLY A 62 -8.24 -6.40 11.92
CA GLY A 62 -9.56 -5.80 12.18
C GLY A 62 -10.31 -5.42 10.90
N LEU A 63 -9.61 -4.98 9.86
CA LEU A 63 -10.19 -4.63 8.56
C LEU A 63 -10.61 -5.89 7.80
N VAL A 64 -9.76 -6.93 7.80
CA VAL A 64 -10.12 -8.27 7.28
C VAL A 64 -11.29 -8.84 8.05
N PHE A 65 -11.27 -8.76 9.39
CA PHE A 65 -12.35 -9.22 10.24
C PHE A 65 -13.65 -8.45 9.97
N CYS A 66 -13.58 -7.13 9.78
CA CYS A 66 -14.72 -6.31 9.41
C CYS A 66 -15.30 -6.73 8.06
N VAL A 67 -14.49 -6.94 7.02
CA VAL A 67 -14.97 -7.39 5.71
C VAL A 67 -15.59 -8.79 5.77
N PHE A 68 -14.96 -9.74 6.47
CA PHE A 68 -15.54 -11.07 6.70
C PHE A 68 -16.85 -11.00 7.48
N PHE A 69 -16.89 -10.15 8.51
CA PHE A 69 -18.09 -9.93 9.29
C PHE A 69 -19.20 -9.38 8.40
N VAL A 70 -18.93 -8.39 7.55
CA VAL A 70 -19.90 -7.86 6.57
C VAL A 70 -20.40 -8.98 5.64
N LEU A 71 -19.54 -9.83 5.10
CA LEU A 71 -19.96 -10.94 4.23
C LEU A 71 -20.82 -11.98 4.97
N PHE A 72 -20.42 -12.36 6.19
CA PHE A 72 -21.22 -13.23 7.05
C PHE A 72 -22.58 -12.62 7.35
N ALA A 73 -22.57 -11.32 7.62
CA ALA A 73 -23.75 -10.55 7.90
C ALA A 73 -24.67 -10.56 6.64
N LEU A 74 -24.16 -10.36 5.42
CA LEU A 74 -24.94 -10.50 4.18
C LEU A 74 -25.52 -11.91 4.00
N ALA A 75 -24.76 -12.96 4.35
CA ALA A 75 -25.26 -14.33 4.32
C ALA A 75 -26.40 -14.55 5.33
N TRP A 76 -26.27 -13.97 6.53
CA TRP A 76 -27.30 -13.99 7.57
C TRP A 76 -28.55 -13.20 7.16
N LEU A 77 -28.41 -12.06 6.49
CA LEU A 77 -29.53 -11.35 5.86
C LEU A 77 -30.22 -12.23 4.81
N GLY A 78 -29.44 -12.92 3.96
CA GLY A 78 -29.98 -13.88 2.99
C GLY A 78 -30.79 -15.00 3.66
N ALA A 79 -30.29 -15.53 4.77
CA ALA A 79 -30.99 -16.53 5.57
C ALA A 79 -32.24 -15.96 6.27
N GLY A 80 -32.18 -14.73 6.77
CA GLY A 80 -33.31 -14.01 7.36
C GLY A 80 -34.39 -13.68 6.34
N LEU A 81 -34.02 -13.29 5.12
CA LEU A 81 -34.94 -13.01 4.03
C LEU A 81 -35.60 -14.29 3.52
N ALA A 82 -34.84 -15.38 3.41
CA ALA A 82 -35.39 -16.72 3.14
C ALA A 82 -36.35 -17.16 4.26
N SER A 83 -36.01 -16.89 5.52
CA SER A 83 -36.87 -17.24 6.66
C SER A 83 -38.14 -16.39 6.74
N VAL A 84 -38.08 -15.10 6.43
CA VAL A 84 -39.28 -14.24 6.34
C VAL A 84 -40.20 -14.71 5.23
N ALA A 85 -39.64 -15.10 4.07
CA ALA A 85 -40.41 -15.62 2.95
C ALA A 85 -41.11 -16.96 3.26
N ILE A 86 -40.56 -17.78 4.17
CA ILE A 86 -41.08 -19.13 4.47
C ILE A 86 -41.90 -19.18 5.78
N LEU A 87 -41.48 -18.43 6.81
CA LEU A 87 -41.95 -18.54 8.19
C LEU A 87 -42.64 -17.27 8.71
N HIS A 88 -42.66 -16.18 7.92
CA HIS A 88 -43.30 -14.89 8.29
C HIS A 88 -42.80 -14.28 9.61
N SER A 89 -41.64 -14.73 10.11
CA SER A 89 -41.07 -14.30 11.39
C SER A 89 -39.99 -13.25 11.16
N SER A 90 -40.28 -12.01 11.56
CA SER A 90 -39.40 -10.85 11.34
C SER A 90 -38.31 -10.70 12.41
N ALA A 91 -38.24 -11.56 13.42
CA ALA A 91 -37.35 -11.38 14.57
C ALA A 91 -35.85 -11.39 14.22
N ILE A 92 -35.43 -12.26 13.29
CA ILE A 92 -34.05 -12.30 12.77
C ILE A 92 -33.73 -11.02 12.00
N LEU A 93 -34.70 -10.50 11.24
CA LEU A 93 -34.56 -9.29 10.44
C LEU A 93 -34.49 -8.04 11.33
N ASP A 94 -35.27 -8.00 12.40
CA ASP A 94 -35.33 -6.89 13.35
C ASP A 94 -34.03 -6.75 14.15
N LEU A 95 -33.52 -7.87 14.68
CA LEU A 95 -32.21 -7.91 15.35
C LEU A 95 -31.07 -7.49 14.39
N TRP A 96 -31.19 -7.88 13.14
CA TRP A 96 -30.28 -7.49 12.08
C TRP A 96 -30.30 -5.97 11.80
N TYR A 97 -31.49 -5.37 11.69
CA TYR A 97 -31.65 -3.92 11.46
C TYR A 97 -31.05 -3.09 12.59
N ILE A 98 -31.11 -3.56 13.84
CA ILE A 98 -30.48 -2.91 15.00
C ILE A 98 -28.96 -3.08 15.01
N LEU A 99 -28.46 -4.24 14.62
CA LEU A 99 -27.03 -4.55 14.60
C LEU A 99 -26.29 -3.79 13.48
N TRP A 100 -26.99 -3.51 12.38
CA TRP A 100 -26.46 -2.85 11.20
C TRP A 100 -25.86 -1.46 11.45
N PRO A 101 -26.57 -0.46 12.03
CA PRO A 101 -25.99 0.86 12.29
C PRO A 101 -24.79 0.79 13.24
N LEU A 102 -24.80 -0.12 14.22
CA LEU A 102 -23.72 -0.24 15.20
C LEU A 102 -22.41 -0.77 14.59
N VAL A 103 -22.48 -1.66 13.62
CA VAL A 103 -21.32 -2.25 12.95
C VAL A 103 -20.88 -1.41 11.75
N PHE A 104 -21.83 -1.01 10.91
CA PHE A 104 -21.52 -0.42 9.61
C PHE A 104 -21.21 1.08 9.70
N GLN A 105 -21.83 1.84 10.61
CA GLN A 105 -21.51 3.27 10.75
C GLN A 105 -20.06 3.54 11.18
N PRO A 106 -19.52 2.92 12.26
CA PRO A 106 -18.12 3.11 12.61
C PRO A 106 -17.16 2.51 11.57
N ALA A 107 -17.47 1.35 10.98
CA ALA A 107 -16.63 0.75 9.94
C ALA A 107 -16.51 1.64 8.69
N LEU A 108 -17.62 2.19 8.21
CA LEU A 108 -17.63 3.15 7.09
C LEU A 108 -16.91 4.44 7.46
N GLY A 109 -17.03 4.91 8.71
CA GLY A 109 -16.29 6.06 9.21
C GLY A 109 -14.78 5.88 9.14
N VAL A 110 -14.27 4.73 9.61
CA VAL A 110 -12.84 4.39 9.54
C VAL A 110 -12.38 4.24 8.08
N LEU A 111 -13.21 3.66 7.21
CA LEU A 111 -12.90 3.54 5.79
C LEU A 111 -12.81 4.92 5.10
N MET A 112 -13.75 5.82 5.40
CA MET A 112 -13.76 7.19 4.90
C MET A 112 -12.54 7.96 5.41
N LEU A 113 -12.22 7.84 6.70
CA LEU A 113 -11.05 8.47 7.30
C LEU A 113 -9.75 7.94 6.67
N GLY A 114 -9.64 6.63 6.47
CA GLY A 114 -8.50 6.00 5.80
C GLY A 114 -8.36 6.46 4.34
N ALA A 115 -9.45 6.47 3.58
CA ALA A 115 -9.46 6.94 2.20
C ALA A 115 -9.14 8.44 2.09
N LEU A 116 -9.64 9.25 3.03
CA LEU A 116 -9.40 10.69 3.07
C LEU A 116 -7.94 10.99 3.39
N THR A 117 -7.33 10.28 4.34
CA THR A 117 -5.90 10.41 4.67
C THR A 117 -5.03 10.08 3.47
N VAL A 118 -5.35 9.02 2.71
CA VAL A 118 -4.61 8.65 1.48
C VAL A 118 -4.80 9.70 0.38
N GLY A 119 -6.03 10.19 0.17
CA GLY A 119 -6.32 11.22 -0.82
C GLY A 119 -5.63 12.56 -0.51
N ALA A 120 -5.67 12.98 0.76
CA ALA A 120 -5.01 14.19 1.24
C ALA A 120 -3.49 14.10 1.11
N ALA A 121 -2.90 12.96 1.48
CA ALA A 121 -1.47 12.71 1.31
C ALA A 121 -1.06 12.80 -0.17
N LYS A 122 -1.82 12.19 -1.09
CA LYS A 122 -1.55 12.27 -2.52
C LYS A 122 -1.62 13.70 -3.07
N TRP A 123 -2.58 14.50 -2.61
CA TRP A 123 -2.71 15.91 -3.03
C TRP A 123 -1.50 16.75 -2.63
N VAL A 124 -1.01 16.58 -1.39
CA VAL A 124 0.18 17.27 -0.89
C VAL A 124 1.43 16.90 -1.71
N THR A 125 1.62 15.62 -2.04
CA THR A 125 2.77 15.20 -2.88
C THR A 125 2.67 15.72 -4.32
N SER A 126 1.45 15.78 -4.86
CA SER A 126 1.20 16.21 -6.24
C SER A 126 1.39 17.72 -6.42
N GLN A 127 1.23 18.53 -5.38
CA GLN A 127 1.49 19.97 -5.42
C GLN A 127 3.00 20.28 -5.41
N GLY A 128 3.82 19.45 -4.75
CA GLY A 128 5.28 19.59 -4.76
C GLY A 128 5.93 19.35 -6.14
N ALA A 129 5.32 18.49 -6.97
CA ALA A 129 5.81 18.18 -8.31
C ALA A 129 5.52 19.28 -9.37
N LYS A 130 4.58 20.20 -9.10
CA LYS A 130 4.16 21.23 -10.06
C LYS A 130 4.94 22.55 -9.94
N LYS A 131 5.78 22.71 -8.90
CA LYS A 131 6.59 23.93 -8.69
C LYS A 131 8.01 23.87 -9.29
N GLN A 132 8.35 22.81 -10.04
CA GLN A 132 9.65 22.66 -10.71
C GLN A 132 9.59 22.62 -12.25
N SER A 133 8.47 23.02 -12.86
CA SER A 133 8.38 23.29 -14.31
C SER A 133 7.94 24.72 -14.58
#